data_AF-A0A523V1M9-F1
#
_entry.id   AF-A0A523V1M9-F1
#
_cell.length_a   1.000
_cell.length_b   1.000
_cell.length_c   1.000
_cell.angle_alpha   90.00
_cell.angle_beta   90.00
_cell.angle_gamma   90.00
#
_symmetry.space_group_name_H-M   'P 1'
#
loop_
_entity.id
_entity.type
_entity.pdbx_description
1 polymer ?
#
loop_
_entity_poly.entity_id
_entity_poly.type
_entity_poly.pdbx_seq_one_letter_code
_entity_poly.pdbx_strand_id
1 'polypeptide(L)'
;MVHGSPREPIWEYVISTGIARENFSFFQSPYCLLGHSHVPLVFKEEDGSCTFSRLVANIGLALGESRLIINPGGVGQPRDGDPRASYAIYDSDTRMVRLYRIPYDVAATQDKMMAKGLPVRLAVRLQQGR
;
A
#
# COMPACT_ATOMS: atom_id res chain seq x y z
N MET A 1 12.57 0.24 -4.80
CA MET A 1 11.30 -0.47 -4.53
C MET A 1 11.61 -1.66 -3.66
N VAL A 2 10.82 -1.90 -2.63
CA VAL A 2 11.03 -2.97 -1.63
C VAL A 2 9.68 -3.57 -1.22
N HIS A 3 9.65 -4.75 -0.61
CA HIS A 3 8.40 -5.33 -0.12
C HIS A 3 7.99 -4.70 1.22
N GLY A 4 8.85 -4.80 2.24
CA GLY A 4 8.66 -4.27 3.59
C GLY A 4 9.08 -2.80 3.70
N SER A 5 10.36 -2.54 3.95
CA SER A 5 10.91 -1.19 4.08
C SER A 5 12.33 -1.08 3.50
N PRO A 6 12.87 0.12 3.20
CA PRO A 6 14.25 0.25 2.72
C PRO A 6 15.30 -0.17 3.77
N ARG A 7 14.98 -0.09 5.08
CA ARG A 7 15.84 -0.61 6.16
C ARG A 7 15.81 -2.13 6.26
N GLU A 8 14.61 -2.72 6.20
CA GLU A 8 14.36 -4.16 6.29
C GLU A 8 13.45 -4.61 5.13
N PRO A 9 14.04 -4.91 3.95
CA PRO A 9 13.31 -5.09 2.68
C PRO A 9 12.21 -6.15 2.66
N ILE A 10 12.23 -7.10 3.59
CA ILE A 10 11.35 -8.27 3.60
C ILE A 10 10.27 -8.19 4.70
N TRP A 11 10.59 -7.67 5.88
CA TRP A 11 9.82 -7.96 7.09
C TRP A 11 9.14 -6.76 7.76
N GLU A 12 9.65 -5.55 7.54
CA GLU A 12 9.17 -4.39 8.30
C GLU A 12 7.87 -3.82 7.72
N TYR A 13 6.93 -3.50 8.61
CA TYR A 13 5.72 -2.77 8.30
C TYR A 13 5.93 -1.27 8.51
N VAL A 14 5.89 -0.48 7.44
CA VAL A 14 5.87 0.99 7.53
C VAL A 14 4.42 1.47 7.64
N ILE A 15 3.91 1.58 8.87
CA ILE A 15 2.51 1.94 9.18
C ILE A 15 2.36 3.13 10.15
N SER A 16 3.46 3.75 10.56
CA SER A 16 3.46 4.93 11.42
C SER A 16 4.52 5.94 10.97
N THR A 17 4.31 7.22 11.31
CA THR A 17 5.26 8.30 10.99
C THR A 17 6.62 8.11 11.64
N GLY A 18 6.69 7.49 12.83
CA GLY A 18 7.95 7.16 13.50
C GLY A 18 8.82 6.20 12.68
N ILE A 19 8.23 5.07 12.23
CA ILE A 19 8.93 4.08 11.41
C ILE A 19 9.27 4.66 10.03
N ALA A 20 8.36 5.42 9.43
CA ALA A 20 8.60 6.07 8.15
C ALA A 20 9.77 7.05 8.21
N ARG A 21 9.82 7.90 9.25
CA ARG A 21 10.91 8.85 9.51
C ARG A 21 12.27 8.17 9.55
N GLU A 22 12.39 7.04 10.24
CA GLU A 22 13.64 6.27 10.29
C GLU A 22 14.03 5.73 8.92
N ASN A 23 13.05 5.29 8.12
CA ASN A 23 13.28 4.70 6.80
C ASN A 23 13.70 5.70 5.73
N PHE A 24 13.39 7.01 5.89
CA PHE A 24 13.87 8.03 4.97
C PHE A 24 15.40 8.10 4.88
N SER A 25 16.14 7.68 5.90
CA SER A 25 17.62 7.63 5.88
C SER A 25 18.19 6.51 5.01
N PHE A 26 17.38 5.53 4.61
CA PHE A 26 17.83 4.28 3.96
C PHE A 26 17.63 4.26 2.43
N PHE A 27 17.24 5.39 1.83
CA PHE A 27 17.17 5.55 0.39
C PHE A 27 17.51 6.98 -0.02
N GLN A 28 17.98 7.18 -1.25
CA GLN A 28 18.36 8.51 -1.77
C GLN A 28 17.39 9.04 -2.84
N SER A 29 16.55 8.17 -3.42
CA SER A 29 15.56 8.58 -4.41
C SER A 29 14.51 9.52 -3.81
N PRO A 30 13.85 10.37 -4.62
CA PRO A 30 12.74 11.19 -4.14
C PRO A 30 11.58 10.34 -3.58
N TYR A 31 11.33 9.17 -4.19
CA TYR A 31 10.21 8.32 -3.82
C TYR A 31 10.67 6.89 -3.53
N CYS A 32 10.06 6.27 -2.53
CA CYS A 32 10.22 4.85 -2.20
C CYS A 32 8.86 4.14 -2.28
N LEU A 33 8.75 3.19 -3.20
CA LEU A 33 7.56 2.35 -3.34
C LEU A 33 7.72 1.09 -2.50
N LEU A 34 6.74 0.82 -1.64
CA LEU A 34 6.71 -0.35 -0.76
C LEU A 34 5.32 -1.01 -0.69
N GLY A 35 5.22 -2.16 -0.01
CA GLY A 35 3.99 -2.92 0.15
C GLY A 35 3.82 -3.46 1.56
N HIS A 36 3.65 -4.78 1.67
CA HIS A 36 3.58 -5.57 2.93
C HIS A 36 2.37 -5.31 3.85
N SER A 37 2.01 -4.06 4.13
CA SER A 37 0.87 -3.73 5.00
C SER A 37 -0.49 -4.07 4.38
N HIS A 38 -0.56 -4.09 3.04
CA HIS A 38 -1.78 -4.20 2.25
C HIS A 38 -2.78 -3.04 2.47
N VAL A 39 -2.28 -1.90 2.96
CA VAL A 39 -3.06 -0.68 3.22
C VAL A 39 -2.49 0.46 2.37
N PRO A 40 -3.30 1.15 1.54
CA PRO A 40 -2.81 2.25 0.74
C PRO A 40 -2.52 3.48 1.60
N LEU A 41 -1.28 3.94 1.56
CA LEU A 41 -0.79 5.03 2.41
C LEU A 41 0.35 5.81 1.77
N VAL A 42 0.57 7.01 2.27
CA VAL A 42 1.69 7.87 1.92
C VAL A 42 2.28 8.45 3.20
N PHE A 43 3.61 8.41 3.29
CA PHE A 43 4.35 9.25 4.23
C PHE A 43 5.14 10.28 3.45
N LYS A 44 5.16 11.51 3.95
CA LYS A 44 5.89 12.63 3.35
C LYS A 44 6.89 13.20 4.36
N GLU A 45 8.14 13.30 3.94
CA GLU A 45 9.20 14.01 4.68
C GLU A 45 9.37 15.42 4.11
N GLU A 46 9.21 16.42 4.98
CA GLU A 46 9.34 17.84 4.66
C GLU A 46 9.74 18.62 5.92
N ASP A 47 10.76 19.49 5.81
CA ASP A 47 11.26 20.36 6.88
C ASP A 47 11.56 19.63 8.21
N GLY A 48 12.10 18.41 8.12
CA GLY A 48 12.41 17.57 9.29
C GLY A 48 11.18 16.92 9.95
N SER A 49 9.99 17.12 9.38
CA SER A 49 8.75 16.50 9.81
C SER A 49 8.37 15.32 8.90
N CYS A 50 7.71 14.31 9.48
CA CYS A 50 7.12 13.20 8.73
C CYS A 50 5.60 13.20 8.94
N THR A 51 4.86 13.41 7.86
CA THR A 51 3.38 13.39 7.88
C THR A 51 2.83 12.11 7.27
N PHE A 52 1.62 11.75 7.65
CA PHE A 52 0.89 10.59 7.14
C PHE A 52 -0.38 11.06 6.42
N SER A 53 -0.64 10.47 5.27
CA SER A 53 -1.94 10.57 4.60
C SER A 53 -2.35 9.20 4.06
N ARG A 54 -3.68 8.97 4.04
CA ARG A 54 -4.21 7.83 3.29
C ARG A 54 -4.12 8.15 1.80
N LEU A 55 -3.70 7.18 1.01
CA LEU A 55 -3.85 7.29 -0.43
C LEU A 55 -5.30 6.92 -0.77
N VAL A 56 -6.04 7.86 -1.36
CA VAL A 56 -7.49 7.71 -1.60
C VAL A 56 -7.74 7.50 -3.09
N ALA A 57 -8.65 6.58 -3.42
CA ALA A 57 -9.03 6.33 -4.81
C ALA A 57 -9.67 7.58 -5.43
N ASN A 58 -9.47 7.78 -6.73
CA ASN A 58 -9.94 8.94 -7.51
C ASN A 58 -9.31 10.30 -7.12
N ILE A 59 -8.40 10.34 -6.15
CA ILE A 59 -7.61 11.53 -5.82
C ILE A 59 -6.18 11.29 -6.29
N GLY A 60 -5.71 12.16 -7.19
CA GLY A 60 -4.33 12.12 -7.65
C GLY A 60 -3.38 12.75 -6.63
N LEU A 61 -2.32 12.03 -6.28
CA LEU A 61 -1.19 12.56 -5.54
C LEU A 61 -0.21 13.19 -6.53
N ALA A 62 -0.11 14.52 -6.52
CA ALA A 62 0.91 15.24 -7.26
C ALA A 62 2.29 15.01 -6.63
N LEU A 63 3.27 14.67 -7.45
CA LEU A 63 4.63 14.37 -7.02
C LEU A 63 5.50 15.63 -7.07
N GLY A 64 5.63 16.29 -5.91
CA GLY A 64 6.51 17.43 -5.70
C GLY A 64 7.97 17.05 -5.47
N GLU A 65 8.73 17.95 -4.83
CA GLU A 65 10.14 17.74 -4.49
C GLU A 65 10.33 17.02 -3.16
N SER A 66 9.32 17.04 -2.28
CA SER A 66 9.36 16.38 -0.99
C SER A 66 9.51 14.86 -1.16
N ARG A 67 10.20 14.23 -0.21
CA ARG A 67 10.45 12.79 -0.27
C ARG A 67 9.24 12.01 0.19
N LEU A 68 8.90 10.94 -0.52
CA LEU A 68 7.70 10.15 -0.26
C LEU A 68 8.00 8.67 -0.07
N ILE A 69 7.27 8.04 0.86
CA ILE A 69 7.10 6.60 0.94
C ILE A 69 5.65 6.30 0.55
N ILE A 70 5.43 5.46 -0.46
CA ILE A 70 4.11 5.22 -1.06
C ILE A 70 3.80 3.73 -1.04
N ASN A 71 2.62 3.38 -0.54
CA ASN A 71 2.07 2.03 -0.57
C ASN A 71 0.78 1.99 -1.40
N PRO A 72 0.69 1.14 -2.44
CA PRO A 72 -0.51 1.03 -3.28
C PRO A 72 -1.62 0.17 -2.64
N GLY A 73 -1.38 -0.43 -1.46
CA GLY A 73 -2.28 -1.39 -0.83
C GLY A 73 -2.10 -2.82 -1.33
N GLY A 74 -3.11 -3.66 -1.13
CA GLY A 74 -3.11 -5.07 -1.53
C GLY A 74 -4.06 -5.36 -2.68
N VAL A 75 -3.57 -6.07 -3.71
CA VAL A 75 -4.40 -6.56 -4.83
C VAL A 75 -5.31 -7.70 -4.38
N GLY A 76 -4.73 -8.79 -3.83
CA GLY A 76 -5.47 -10.01 -3.51
C GLY A 76 -5.99 -10.10 -2.08
N GLN A 77 -5.58 -9.20 -1.19
CA GLN A 77 -6.02 -9.18 0.21
C GLN A 77 -5.80 -7.78 0.82
N PRO A 78 -6.58 -6.76 0.42
CA PRO A 78 -6.56 -5.46 1.08
C PRO A 78 -6.87 -5.61 2.58
N ARG A 79 -6.29 -4.77 3.44
CA ARG A 79 -6.41 -4.86 4.91
C ARG A 79 -6.95 -3.59 5.58
N ASP A 80 -7.60 -2.74 4.80
CA ASP A 80 -8.10 -1.43 5.25
C ASP A 80 -9.63 -1.33 5.33
N GLY A 81 -10.34 -2.46 5.28
CA GLY A 81 -11.80 -2.52 5.36
C GLY A 81 -12.53 -2.34 4.04
N ASP A 82 -11.82 -2.05 2.94
CA ASP A 82 -12.37 -2.05 1.58
C ASP A 82 -11.97 -3.35 0.87
N PRO A 83 -12.91 -4.25 0.52
CA PRO A 83 -12.60 -5.53 -0.09
C PRO A 83 -12.14 -5.43 -1.55
N ARG A 84 -12.25 -4.26 -2.19
CA ARG A 84 -11.82 -4.06 -3.59
C ARG A 84 -10.29 -4.15 -3.69
N ALA A 85 -9.81 -4.79 -4.76
CA ALA A 85 -8.39 -4.87 -5.08
C ALA A 85 -7.78 -3.46 -5.18
N SER A 86 -6.60 -3.28 -4.58
CA SER A 86 -5.91 -1.99 -4.51
C SER A 86 -4.62 -2.01 -5.33
N TYR A 87 -4.46 -1.03 -6.21
CA TYR A 87 -3.21 -0.78 -6.93
C TYR A 87 -3.07 0.71 -7.25
N ALA A 88 -1.85 1.16 -7.58
CA ALA A 88 -1.61 2.54 -7.98
C ALA A 88 -0.88 2.60 -9.32
N ILE A 89 -1.20 3.62 -10.12
CA ILE A 89 -0.46 3.97 -11.34
C ILE A 89 0.44 5.16 -10.99
N TYR A 90 1.74 5.00 -11.23
CA TYR A 90 2.73 6.07 -11.24
C TYR A 90 2.92 6.54 -12.68
N ASP A 91 2.68 7.82 -12.91
CA ASP A 91 2.86 8.49 -14.19
C ASP A 91 4.01 9.49 -14.05
N SER A 92 5.13 9.19 -14.70
CA SER A 92 6.34 10.02 -14.68
C SER A 92 6.18 11.32 -15.47
N ASP A 93 5.35 11.31 -16.51
CA ASP A 93 5.21 12.44 -17.43
C ASP A 93 4.35 13.52 -16.79
N THR A 94 3.24 13.11 -16.15
CA THR A 94 2.38 14.03 -15.40
C THR A 94 2.80 14.23 -13.95
N ARG A 95 3.83 13.49 -13.49
CA ARG A 95 4.31 13.47 -12.10
C ARG A 95 3.17 13.23 -11.11
N MET A 96 2.41 12.16 -11.32
CA MET A 96 1.26 11.81 -10.48
C MET A 96 1.25 10.35 -10.08
N VAL A 97 0.75 10.09 -8.87
CA VAL A 97 0.34 8.75 -8.44
C VAL A 97 -1.17 8.73 -8.22
N ARG A 98 -1.86 7.77 -8.82
CA ARG A 98 -3.31 7.59 -8.65
C ARG A 98 -3.61 6.19 -8.11
N LEU A 99 -4.38 6.13 -7.04
CA LEU A 99 -4.89 4.85 -6.52
C LEU A 99 -6.17 4.45 -7.24
N TYR A 100 -6.25 3.17 -7.55
CA TYR A 100 -7.42 2.51 -8.12
C TYR A 100 -7.91 1.43 -7.18
N ARG A 101 -9.24 1.36 -7.07
CA ARG A 101 -9.96 0.30 -6.36
C ARG A 101 -10.92 -0.36 -7.32
N ILE A 102 -10.71 -1.65 -7.58
CA ILE A 102 -11.52 -2.39 -8.55
C ILE A 102 -12.20 -3.57 -7.86
N PRO A 103 -13.53 -3.71 -7.98
CA PRO A 103 -14.23 -4.90 -7.48
C PRO A 103 -13.78 -6.12 -8.27
N TYR A 104 -13.69 -7.25 -7.59
CA TYR A 104 -13.44 -8.56 -8.19
C TYR A 104 -14.40 -9.58 -7.59
N ASP A 105 -14.46 -10.75 -8.21
CA ASP A 105 -15.28 -11.86 -7.70
C ASP A 105 -14.62 -12.50 -6.47
N VAL A 106 -14.92 -11.91 -5.30
CA VAL A 106 -14.48 -12.40 -3.99
C VAL A 106 -15.03 -13.81 -3.75
N ALA A 107 -16.29 -14.06 -4.11
CA ALA A 107 -16.93 -15.36 -3.90
C ALA A 107 -16.23 -16.46 -4.68
N ALA A 108 -15.94 -16.25 -5.97
CA ALA A 108 -15.19 -17.22 -6.77
C ALA A 108 -13.79 -17.49 -6.22
N THR A 109 -13.15 -16.50 -5.58
CA THR A 109 -11.86 -16.70 -4.91
C THR A 109 -12.03 -17.52 -3.63
N GLN A 110 -13.03 -17.23 -2.81
CA GLN A 110 -13.36 -17.97 -1.60
C GLN A 110 -13.68 -19.44 -1.92
N ASP A 111 -14.46 -19.72 -2.95
CA ASP A 111 -14.80 -21.07 -3.39
C ASP A 111 -13.56 -21.86 -3.78
N LYS A 112 -12.65 -21.25 -4.54
CA LYS A 112 -11.36 -21.85 -4.88
C LYS A 112 -10.52 -22.15 -3.63
N MET A 113 -10.50 -21.24 -2.66
CA MET A 113 -9.77 -21.44 -1.40
C MET A 113 -10.35 -22.61 -0.60
N MET A 114 -11.68 -22.68 -0.48
CA MET A 114 -12.38 -23.76 0.24
C MET A 114 -12.19 -25.11 -0.46
N ALA A 115 -12.29 -25.15 -1.79
CA ALA A 115 -12.05 -26.36 -2.58
C ALA A 115 -10.60 -26.89 -2.45
N LYS A 116 -9.65 -26.04 -2.05
CA LYS A 116 -8.25 -26.41 -1.77
C LYS A 116 -7.99 -26.71 -0.29
N GLY A 117 -9.02 -26.72 0.55
CA GLY A 117 -8.89 -26.99 1.99
C GLY A 117 -8.16 -25.90 2.76
N LEU A 118 -8.10 -24.67 2.24
CA LEU A 118 -7.50 -23.55 2.98
C LEU A 118 -8.38 -23.17 4.18
N PRO A 119 -7.79 -22.65 5.28
CA PRO A 119 -8.56 -22.26 6.45
C PRO A 119 -9.67 -21.26 6.11
N VAL A 120 -10.91 -21.56 6.50
CA VAL A 120 -12.11 -20.76 6.20
C VAL A 120 -11.95 -19.29 6.58
N ARG A 121 -11.29 -19.01 7.72
CA ARG A 121 -10.96 -17.64 8.17
C ARG A 121 -10.21 -16.81 7.13
N LEU A 122 -9.34 -17.43 6.31
CA LEU A 122 -8.57 -16.74 5.27
C LEU A 122 -9.43 -16.40 4.05
N ALA A 123 -10.44 -17.21 3.75
CA ALA A 123 -11.40 -16.95 2.68
C ALA A 123 -12.37 -15.84 3.10
N VAL A 124 -12.99 -15.98 4.28
CA VAL A 124 -14.02 -15.04 4.79
C VAL A 124 -13.48 -13.62 4.91
N ARG A 125 -12.23 -13.43 5.34
CA ARG A 125 -11.65 -12.09 5.53
C ARG A 125 -11.50 -11.28 4.23
N LEU A 126 -11.48 -11.92 3.06
CA LEU A 126 -11.43 -11.22 1.77
C LEU A 126 -12.63 -10.29 1.60
N GLN A 127 -13.83 -10.73 2.00
CA GLN A 127 -15.06 -9.93 1.92
C GLN A 127 -15.07 -8.73 2.88
N GLN A 128 -14.24 -8.80 3.93
CA GLN A 128 -14.13 -7.76 4.95
C GLN A 128 -12.97 -6.77 4.68
N GLY A 129 -12.13 -7.03 3.67
CA GLY A 129 -10.89 -6.29 3.47
C GLY A 129 -9.94 -6.39 4.67
N ARG A 130 -9.66 -7.62 5.14
CA ARG A 130 -8.80 -7.95 6.30
C ARG A 130 -7.85 -9.13 6.04
#